data_AF-A0A969H716-F1
#
_entry.id   AF-A0A969H716-F1
#
_cell.length_a   1.000
_cell.length_b   1.000
_cell.length_c   1.000
_cell.angle_alpha   90.00
_cell.angle_beta   90.00
_cell.angle_gamma   90.00
#
_symmetry.space_group_name_H-M   'P 1'
#
loop_
_entity.id
_entity.type
_entity.pdbx_description
1 polymer ?
#
loop_
_entity_poly.entity_id
_entity_poly.type
_entity_poly.pdbx_seq_one_letter_code
_entity_poly.pdbx_strand_id
1 'polypeptide(L)'
;MLGPVTTIDGLNAGRVINITSAASSVDLSRLIVYNGSTGGNGGGILSQAAQLTLTSMEVISNTAASGGGIYIGTGLQAAIDGVGVFDSRALSGHGGGIYNAANSDVTIVGGGVSNCEASGNGGGIYNDTGSRVHVTGGFAIDGNEAQNGGGIYNNSATLP
;
A
#
# COMPACT_ATOMS: atom_id res chain seq x y z
N MET A 1 -8.83 -17.08 -14.18
CA MET A 1 -10.00 -16.18 -14.00
C MET A 1 -10.46 -16.36 -12.57
N LEU A 2 -10.18 -15.41 -11.68
CA LEU A 2 -10.72 -15.42 -10.33
C LEU A 2 -12.24 -15.14 -10.44
N GLY A 3 -13.06 -15.80 -9.62
CA GLY A 3 -14.53 -15.66 -9.64
C GLY A 3 -15.01 -14.22 -9.34
N PRO A 4 -16.33 -13.96 -9.28
CA PRO A 4 -16.84 -12.61 -9.03
C PRO A 4 -16.21 -12.01 -7.76
N VAL A 5 -15.56 -10.85 -7.91
CA VAL A 5 -14.84 -10.13 -6.86
C VAL A 5 -15.66 -8.87 -6.53
N THR A 6 -15.88 -8.60 -5.24
CA THR A 6 -16.56 -7.38 -4.82
C THR A 6 -15.65 -6.19 -5.05
N THR A 7 -16.11 -5.18 -5.80
CA THR A 7 -15.37 -3.93 -6.02
C THR A 7 -15.91 -2.83 -5.13
N ILE A 8 -15.02 -2.13 -4.44
CA ILE A 8 -15.30 -0.88 -3.74
C ILE A 8 -14.61 0.22 -4.55
N ASP A 9 -15.43 1.05 -5.21
CA ASP A 9 -14.97 2.12 -6.10
C ASP A 9 -15.09 3.47 -5.38
N GLY A 10 -13.97 4.19 -5.28
CA GLY A 10 -13.90 5.55 -4.73
C GLY A 10 -14.40 6.63 -5.70
N LEU A 11 -14.69 6.30 -6.95
CA LEU A 11 -15.21 7.20 -7.99
C LEU A 11 -14.30 8.42 -8.23
N ASN A 12 -12.99 8.24 -8.08
CA ASN A 12 -11.98 9.30 -8.11
C ASN A 12 -12.20 10.39 -7.04
N ALA A 13 -12.83 10.03 -5.92
CA ALA A 13 -13.17 10.96 -4.85
C ALA A 13 -12.90 10.36 -3.46
N GLY A 14 -12.10 11.06 -2.67
CA GLY A 14 -11.79 10.66 -1.30
C GLY A 14 -10.99 9.35 -1.23
N ARG A 15 -10.97 8.76 -0.04
CA ARG A 15 -10.31 7.48 0.22
C ARG A 15 -11.33 6.35 0.16
N VAL A 16 -10.96 5.19 -0.37
CA VAL A 16 -11.88 4.04 -0.47
C VAL A 16 -12.12 3.39 0.90
N ILE A 17 -11.05 3.03 1.62
CA ILE A 17 -11.12 2.38 2.93
C ILE A 17 -10.33 3.20 3.95
N ASN A 18 -11.02 3.64 5.01
CA ASN A 18 -10.47 4.51 6.04
C ASN A 18 -10.54 3.87 7.44
N ILE A 19 -9.40 3.44 7.98
CA ILE A 19 -9.30 2.76 9.29
C ILE A 19 -8.61 3.70 10.29
N THR A 20 -9.41 4.47 11.03
CA THR A 20 -8.93 5.56 11.92
C THR A 20 -9.26 5.37 13.40
N SER A 21 -10.12 4.41 13.76
CA SER A 21 -10.45 4.09 15.15
C SER A 21 -9.70 2.86 15.61
N ALA A 22 -9.26 2.84 16.86
CA ALA A 22 -8.55 1.72 17.45
C ALA A 22 -9.42 0.45 17.42
N ALA A 23 -9.13 -0.43 16.47
CA ALA A 23 -9.53 -1.83 16.48
C ALA A 23 -8.27 -2.66 16.74
N SER A 24 -8.42 -3.85 17.35
CA SER A 24 -7.28 -4.75 17.50
C SER A 24 -6.72 -5.16 16.14
N SER A 25 -7.62 -5.45 15.18
CA SER A 25 -7.28 -5.81 13.81
C SER A 25 -8.43 -5.45 12.86
N VAL A 26 -8.08 -5.27 11.59
CA VAL A 26 -9.02 -5.20 10.46
C VAL A 26 -8.56 -6.18 9.40
N ASP A 27 -9.44 -7.12 9.06
CA ASP A 27 -9.16 -8.17 8.07
C ASP A 27 -10.02 -7.94 6.82
N LEU A 28 -9.36 -7.76 5.67
CA LEU A 28 -10.00 -7.55 4.37
C LEU A 28 -9.56 -8.66 3.42
N SER A 29 -10.52 -9.27 2.74
CA SER A 29 -10.19 -10.35 1.80
C SER A 29 -11.08 -10.35 0.56
N ARG A 30 -10.48 -10.71 -0.58
CA ARG A 30 -11.19 -10.94 -1.85
C ARG A 30 -12.00 -9.74 -2.35
N LEU A 31 -11.44 -8.55 -2.19
CA LEU A 31 -12.00 -7.30 -2.70
C LEU A 31 -11.07 -6.66 -3.74
N ILE A 32 -11.67 -5.84 -4.61
CA ILE A 32 -10.97 -4.86 -5.43
C ILE A 32 -11.22 -3.49 -4.80
N VAL A 33 -10.15 -2.76 -4.49
CA VAL A 33 -10.16 -1.38 -3.99
C VAL A 33 -9.69 -0.47 -5.12
N TYR A 34 -10.61 0.34 -5.65
CA TYR A 34 -10.41 0.99 -6.93
C TYR A 34 -10.69 2.51 -6.87
N ASN A 35 -9.94 3.30 -7.63
CA ASN A 35 -10.21 4.72 -7.91
C ASN A 35 -10.43 5.61 -6.68
N GLY A 36 -9.73 5.37 -5.58
CA GLY A 36 -9.59 6.36 -4.51
C GLY A 36 -8.75 7.54 -4.97
N SER A 37 -9.12 8.77 -4.61
CA SER A 37 -8.32 9.98 -4.86
C SER A 37 -8.46 10.98 -3.71
N THR A 38 -7.39 11.16 -2.93
CA THR A 38 -7.38 12.08 -1.79
C THR A 38 -6.12 12.94 -1.76
N GLY A 39 -6.23 14.15 -1.22
CA GLY A 39 -5.06 14.99 -0.92
C GLY A 39 -4.29 14.55 0.34
N GLY A 40 -4.78 13.53 1.06
CA GLY A 40 -4.13 12.95 2.24
C GLY A 40 -3.38 11.65 1.94
N ASN A 41 -3.13 10.86 2.99
CA ASN A 41 -2.45 9.56 2.90
C ASN A 41 -3.43 8.43 2.56
N GLY A 42 -2.98 7.40 1.83
CA GLY A 42 -3.79 6.22 1.54
C GLY A 42 -4.95 6.53 0.60
N GLY A 43 -4.76 6.40 -0.70
CA GLY A 43 -5.81 6.62 -1.70
C GLY A 43 -6.83 5.49 -1.67
N GLY A 44 -6.32 4.26 -1.76
CA GLY A 44 -7.13 3.06 -1.63
C GLY A 44 -7.41 2.78 -0.16
N ILE A 45 -6.35 2.43 0.58
CA ILE A 45 -6.45 1.98 1.97
C ILE A 45 -5.56 2.85 2.85
N LEU A 46 -6.13 3.37 3.94
CA LEU A 46 -5.38 3.94 5.05
C LEU A 46 -5.64 3.12 6.31
N SER A 47 -4.57 2.61 6.93
CA SER A 47 -4.60 2.14 8.31
C SER A 47 -3.80 3.06 9.21
N GLN A 48 -4.48 3.69 10.19
CA GLN A 48 -3.86 4.57 11.19
C GLN A 48 -4.00 4.07 12.62
N ALA A 49 -4.84 3.07 12.87
CA ALA A 49 -5.21 2.70 14.23
C ALA A 49 -5.38 1.19 14.49
N ALA A 50 -5.19 0.34 13.49
CA ALA A 50 -5.37 -1.11 13.65
C ALA A 50 -4.30 -1.91 12.89
N GLN A 51 -4.00 -3.11 13.38
CA GLN A 51 -3.27 -4.09 12.59
C GLN A 51 -4.08 -4.43 11.33
N LEU A 52 -3.42 -4.48 10.18
CA LEU A 52 -4.10 -4.67 8.90
C LEU A 52 -3.75 -6.03 8.29
N THR A 53 -4.75 -6.88 8.07
CA THR A 53 -4.57 -8.11 7.29
C THR A 53 -5.28 -7.97 5.96
N LEU A 54 -4.54 -8.14 4.86
CA LEU A 54 -5.07 -8.13 3.50
C LEU A 54 -4.80 -9.48 2.83
N THR A 55 -5.83 -10.12 2.30
CA THR A 55 -5.68 -11.45 1.68
C THR A 55 -6.39 -11.54 0.33
N SER A 56 -5.65 -11.92 -0.72
CA SER A 56 -6.20 -12.13 -2.08
C SER A 56 -6.98 -10.90 -2.57
N MET A 57 -6.37 -9.72 -2.47
CA MET A 57 -6.96 -8.42 -2.80
C MET A 57 -6.30 -7.82 -4.04
N GLU A 58 -7.00 -6.89 -4.68
CA GLU A 58 -6.39 -5.98 -5.66
C GLU A 58 -6.62 -4.54 -5.23
N VAL A 59 -5.59 -3.70 -5.27
CA VAL A 59 -5.64 -2.26 -4.96
C VAL A 59 -5.17 -1.50 -6.19
N ILE A 60 -6.10 -0.92 -6.94
CA ILE A 60 -5.89 -0.49 -8.33
C ILE A 60 -6.22 0.99 -8.52
N SER A 61 -5.39 1.72 -9.26
CA SER A 61 -5.66 3.10 -9.71
C SER A 61 -6.01 4.07 -8.59
N ASN A 62 -5.37 3.93 -7.43
CA ASN A 62 -5.62 4.81 -6.30
C ASN A 62 -4.57 5.92 -6.22
N THR A 63 -5.00 7.13 -5.87
CA THR A 63 -4.17 8.33 -5.84
C THR A 63 -4.21 9.00 -4.47
N ALA A 64 -3.04 9.39 -3.96
CA ALA A 64 -2.88 10.03 -2.65
C ALA A 64 -1.74 11.05 -2.65
N ALA A 65 -1.56 11.77 -1.54
CA ALA A 65 -0.31 12.48 -1.27
C ALA A 65 0.85 11.50 -1.00
N SER A 66 0.62 10.48 -0.14
CA SER A 66 1.55 9.38 0.12
C SER A 66 0.78 8.07 0.28
N GLY A 67 1.37 6.94 -0.12
CA GLY A 67 0.67 5.65 -0.11
C GLY A 67 -0.50 5.68 -1.09
N GLY A 68 -0.23 5.81 -2.39
CA GLY A 68 -1.29 5.89 -3.41
C GLY A 68 -2.27 4.75 -3.29
N GLY A 69 -1.75 3.51 -3.26
CA GLY A 69 -2.52 2.31 -2.98
C GLY A 69 -2.84 2.16 -1.49
N ILE A 70 -1.81 1.89 -0.69
CA ILE A 70 -1.92 1.51 0.71
C ILE A 70 -0.99 2.39 1.56
N TYR A 71 -1.50 2.90 2.67
CA TYR A 71 -0.70 3.56 3.70
C TYR A 71 -0.85 2.84 5.04
N ILE A 72 0.27 2.37 5.59
CA ILE A 72 0.38 1.77 6.92
C ILE A 72 0.94 2.82 7.88
N GLY A 73 0.18 3.12 8.94
CA GLY A 73 0.51 4.11 9.95
C GLY A 73 1.66 3.72 10.86
N THR A 74 2.23 4.74 11.52
CA THR A 74 3.38 4.63 12.42
C THR A 74 3.15 3.57 13.52
N GLY A 75 4.11 2.68 13.72
CA GLY A 75 4.06 1.69 14.79
C GLY A 75 3.06 0.55 14.58
N LEU A 76 2.42 0.46 13.40
CA LEU A 76 1.45 -0.59 13.10
C LEU A 76 2.11 -1.83 12.49
N GLN A 77 1.33 -2.90 12.44
CA GLN A 77 1.70 -4.14 11.76
C GLN A 77 0.73 -4.38 10.60
N ALA A 78 1.25 -4.90 9.48
CA ALA A 78 0.41 -5.39 8.40
C ALA A 78 0.89 -6.73 7.85
N ALA A 79 -0.07 -7.60 7.55
CA ALA A 79 0.13 -8.86 6.85
C ALA A 79 -0.58 -8.78 5.49
N ILE A 80 0.19 -8.91 4.41
CA ILE A 80 -0.27 -8.75 3.03
C ILE A 80 0.02 -10.07 2.29
N ASP A 81 -1.04 -10.83 1.99
CA ASP A 81 -0.92 -12.17 1.40
C ASP A 81 -1.67 -12.28 0.07
N GLY A 82 -0.93 -12.52 -1.01
CA GLY A 82 -1.48 -12.65 -2.36
C GLY A 82 -2.18 -11.37 -2.84
N VAL A 83 -1.65 -10.21 -2.47
CA VAL A 83 -2.24 -8.90 -2.83
C VAL A 83 -1.49 -8.27 -3.99
N GLY A 84 -2.25 -7.78 -4.96
CA GLY A 84 -1.74 -6.96 -6.06
C GLY A 84 -2.01 -5.47 -5.81
N VAL A 85 -0.99 -4.63 -5.94
CA VAL A 85 -1.14 -3.16 -5.95
C VAL A 85 -0.69 -2.63 -7.30
N PHE A 86 -1.60 -2.00 -8.02
CA PHE A 86 -1.43 -1.65 -9.43
C PHE A 86 -1.78 -0.18 -9.70
N ASP A 87 -1.05 0.43 -10.61
CA ASP A 87 -1.37 1.74 -11.23
C ASP A 87 -1.66 2.85 -10.19
N SER A 88 -1.08 2.76 -9.00
CA SER A 88 -1.37 3.66 -7.89
C SER A 88 -0.30 4.75 -7.77
N ARG A 89 -0.71 5.95 -7.34
CA ARG A 89 0.10 7.17 -7.46
C ARG A 89 0.17 7.96 -6.16
N ALA A 90 1.37 8.36 -5.77
CA ALA A 90 1.63 9.34 -4.72
C ALA A 90 2.06 10.67 -5.36
N LEU A 91 1.18 11.67 -5.37
CA LEU A 91 1.35 12.89 -6.17
C LEU A 91 2.34 13.91 -5.58
N SER A 92 2.55 13.90 -4.26
CA SER A 92 3.39 14.89 -3.58
C SER A 92 4.33 14.30 -2.52
N GLY A 93 4.26 12.99 -2.32
CA GLY A 93 5.01 12.27 -1.28
C GLY A 93 5.55 10.94 -1.78
N HIS A 94 5.57 9.93 -0.91
CA HIS A 94 6.29 8.68 -1.12
C HIS A 94 5.34 7.48 -1.22
N GLY A 95 5.84 6.35 -1.70
CA GLY A 95 5.08 5.09 -1.71
C GLY A 95 3.92 5.16 -2.70
N GLY A 96 4.19 5.07 -4.01
CA GLY A 96 3.12 5.08 -5.03
C GLY A 96 2.16 3.92 -4.83
N GLY A 97 2.71 2.72 -4.63
CA GLY A 97 1.96 1.54 -4.23
C GLY A 97 1.69 1.50 -2.73
N ILE A 98 2.75 1.29 -1.94
CA ILE A 98 2.67 1.07 -0.49
C ILE A 98 3.59 2.06 0.22
N TYR A 99 3.05 2.75 1.24
CA TYR A 99 3.83 3.49 2.21
C TYR A 99 3.83 2.77 3.56
N ASN A 100 5.00 2.36 4.03
CA ASN A 100 5.21 1.81 5.37
C ASN A 100 5.85 2.89 6.27
N ALA A 101 5.10 3.42 7.23
CA ALA A 101 5.54 4.53 8.07
C ALA A 101 6.60 4.14 9.10
N ALA A 102 7.07 5.13 9.87
CA ALA A 102 8.13 4.89 10.83
C ALA A 102 7.73 3.84 11.88
N ASN A 103 8.69 2.97 12.24
CA ASN A 103 8.54 1.93 13.27
C ASN A 103 7.41 0.92 13.02
N SER A 104 6.88 0.77 11.80
CA SER A 104 5.91 -0.27 11.46
C SER A 104 6.57 -1.50 10.84
N ASP A 105 5.87 -2.64 10.92
CA ASP A 105 6.36 -3.93 10.41
C ASP A 105 5.35 -4.52 9.41
N VAL A 106 5.80 -4.73 8.18
CA VAL A 106 4.97 -5.24 7.08
C VAL A 106 5.54 -6.56 6.60
N THR A 107 4.73 -7.61 6.64
CA THR A 107 5.04 -8.91 6.04
C THR A 107 4.23 -9.08 4.76
N ILE A 108 4.92 -9.40 3.67
CA ILE A 108 4.34 -9.62 2.34
C ILE A 108 4.63 -11.06 1.90
N VAL A 109 3.59 -11.78 1.50
CA VAL A 109 3.68 -13.16 1.01
C VAL A 109 2.99 -13.25 -0.35
N GLY A 110 3.78 -13.32 -1.43
CA GLY A 110 3.26 -13.38 -2.79
C GLY A 110 2.43 -12.14 -3.22
N GLY A 111 1.94 -12.15 -4.46
CA GLY A 111 1.30 -10.97 -5.07
C GLY A 111 2.30 -10.08 -5.80
N GLY A 112 2.03 -8.77 -5.87
CA GLY A 112 2.96 -7.84 -6.49
C GLY A 112 2.59 -6.35 -6.34
N VAL A 113 3.57 -5.48 -6.56
CA VAL A 113 3.37 -4.04 -6.74
C VAL A 113 3.91 -3.65 -8.11
N SER A 114 3.06 -3.13 -8.98
CA SER A 114 3.51 -2.73 -10.32
C SER A 114 2.84 -1.49 -10.87
N ASN A 115 3.55 -0.82 -11.78
CA ASN A 115 3.13 0.42 -12.44
C ASN A 115 2.72 1.52 -11.45
N CYS A 116 3.28 1.51 -10.25
CA CYS A 116 3.01 2.53 -9.25
C CYS A 116 4.04 3.66 -9.34
N GLU A 117 3.58 4.89 -9.12
CA GLU A 117 4.38 6.10 -9.29
C GLU A 117 4.41 6.92 -7.99
N ALA A 118 5.59 7.39 -7.59
CA ALA A 118 5.71 8.39 -6.52
C ALA A 118 6.48 9.62 -7.01
N SER A 119 5.91 10.81 -6.84
CA SER A 119 6.64 12.07 -7.07
C SER A 119 7.84 12.22 -6.14
N GLY A 120 7.82 11.57 -4.98
CA GLY A 120 8.94 11.46 -4.05
C GLY A 120 9.74 10.17 -4.25
N ASN A 121 9.73 9.30 -3.25
CA ASN A 121 10.58 8.11 -3.19
C ASN A 121 9.72 6.84 -3.09
N GLY A 122 10.24 5.70 -3.54
CA GLY A 122 9.55 4.41 -3.42
C GLY A 122 8.32 4.36 -4.32
N GLY A 123 8.53 4.18 -5.63
CA GLY A 123 7.42 4.12 -6.59
C GLY A 123 6.48 2.95 -6.26
N GLY A 124 7.07 1.79 -6.02
CA GLY A 124 6.36 0.63 -5.50
C GLY A 124 6.16 0.74 -3.99
N ILE A 125 7.25 0.64 -3.22
CA ILE A 125 7.21 0.65 -1.75
C ILE A 125 8.16 1.71 -1.19
N TYR A 126 7.66 2.53 -0.29
CA TYR A 126 8.48 3.37 0.58
C TYR A 126 8.50 2.77 2.00
N ASN A 127 9.70 2.46 2.50
CA ASN A 127 9.92 1.90 3.83
C ASN A 127 10.64 2.93 4.72
N ASP A 128 9.93 3.51 5.69
CA ASP A 128 10.40 4.65 6.47
C ASP A 128 11.29 4.26 7.66
N THR A 129 11.91 5.23 8.31
CA THR A 129 12.91 5.02 9.37
C THR A 129 12.40 4.09 10.49
N GLY A 130 13.24 3.13 10.89
CA GLY A 130 12.92 2.17 11.96
C GLY A 130 11.86 1.13 11.60
N SER A 131 11.35 1.15 10.37
CA SER A 131 10.37 0.19 9.88
C SER A 131 11.02 -1.03 9.23
N ARG A 132 10.20 -2.04 8.96
CA ARG A 132 10.59 -3.28 8.30
C ARG A 132 9.57 -3.65 7.23
N VAL A 133 10.07 -4.07 6.08
CA VAL A 133 9.30 -4.77 5.05
C VAL A 133 9.98 -6.13 4.83
N HIS A 134 9.26 -7.22 5.09
CA HIS A 134 9.72 -8.57 4.86
C HIS A 134 8.92 -9.21 3.73
N VAL A 135 9.59 -9.59 2.64
CA VAL A 135 8.93 -10.08 1.42
C VAL A 135 9.31 -11.53 1.16
N THR A 136 8.31 -12.38 0.93
CA THR A 136 8.48 -13.80 0.60
C THR A 136 7.47 -14.24 -0.48
N GLY A 137 7.54 -15.50 -0.92
CA GLY A 137 6.49 -16.09 -1.76
C GLY A 137 6.47 -15.61 -3.23
N GLY A 138 7.59 -15.11 -3.75
CA GLY A 138 7.70 -14.73 -5.17
C GLY A 138 7.00 -13.42 -5.53
N PHE A 139 6.90 -12.49 -4.58
CA PHE A 139 6.34 -11.16 -4.79
C PHE A 139 7.07 -10.41 -5.92
N ALA A 140 6.32 -9.90 -6.89
CA ALA A 140 6.87 -9.16 -8.01
C ALA A 140 6.83 -7.64 -7.75
N ILE A 141 7.92 -6.95 -8.08
CA ILE A 141 7.99 -5.48 -8.07
C ILE A 141 8.48 -5.04 -9.45
N ASP A 142 7.58 -4.48 -10.26
CA ASP A 142 7.85 -4.22 -11.67
C ASP A 142 7.24 -2.91 -12.17
N GLY A 143 7.90 -2.25 -13.13
CA GLY A 143 7.38 -1.04 -13.76
C GLY A 143 7.10 0.15 -12.84
N ASN A 144 7.65 0.17 -11.62
CA ASN A 144 7.39 1.24 -10.65
C ASN A 144 8.39 2.40 -10.79
N GLU A 145 7.91 3.64 -10.64
CA GLU A 145 8.67 4.85 -10.91
C GLU A 145 8.68 5.82 -9.72
N ALA A 146 9.84 6.40 -9.42
CA ALA A 146 10.01 7.45 -8.41
C ALA A 146 11.30 8.24 -8.63
N GLN A 147 11.46 9.38 -7.93
CA GLN A 147 12.73 10.12 -7.95
C GLN A 147 13.88 9.26 -7.42
N ASN A 148 13.64 8.53 -6.32
CA ASN A 148 14.58 7.55 -5.79
C ASN A 148 13.86 6.25 -5.43
N GLY A 149 14.44 5.12 -5.83
CA GLY A 149 13.90 3.79 -5.56
C GLY A 149 12.57 3.54 -6.28
N GLY A 150 12.61 3.37 -7.60
CA GLY A 150 11.41 3.06 -8.39
C GLY A 150 10.65 1.86 -7.84
N GLY A 151 11.34 0.73 -7.61
CA GLY A 151 10.75 -0.43 -6.93
C GLY A 151 10.55 -0.20 -5.42
N ILE A 152 11.64 -0.19 -4.66
CA ILE A 152 11.63 0.05 -3.21
C ILE A 152 12.61 1.18 -2.88
N TYR A 153 12.19 2.10 -2.01
CA TYR A 153 13.09 3.00 -1.31
C TYR A 153 13.08 2.68 0.19
N ASN A 154 14.28 2.53 0.77
CA ASN A 154 14.48 2.13 2.15
C ASN A 154 15.19 3.25 2.93
N ASN A 155 14.43 4.01 3.73
CA ASN A 155 14.93 5.18 4.44
C ASN A 155 15.59 4.82 5.77
N SER A 156 16.84 4.33 5.73
CA SER A 156 17.55 3.88 6.94
C SER A 156 16.76 2.84 7.75
N ALA A 157 16.00 2.02 7.04
CA ALA A 157 15.12 1.01 7.57
C ALA A 157 15.67 -0.39 7.26
N THR A 158 14.97 -1.44 7.69
CA THR A 158 15.51 -2.81 7.57
C THR A 158 14.80 -3.57 6.45
N LEU A 159 15.58 -4.11 5.51
CA LEU A 159 15.13 -5.09 4.52
C LEU A 159 15.84 -6.42 4.81
N PRO A 160 15.13 -7.49 5.21
CA PRO A 160 15.69 -8.83 5.36
C PRO A 160 15.88 -9.54 4.01
#